data_AF-A0A957USZ0-F1
#
_entry.id   AF-A0A957USZ0-F1
#
_cell.length_a   1.000
_cell.length_b   1.000
_cell.length_c   1.000
_cell.angle_alpha   90.00
_cell.angle_beta   90.00
_cell.angle_gamma   90.00
#
_symmetry.space_group_name_H-M   'P 1'
#
loop_
_entity.id
_entity.type
_entity.pdbx_description
1 polymer ?
#
loop_
_entity_poly.entity_id
_entity_poly.type
_entity_poly.pdbx_seq_one_letter_code
_entity_poly.pdbx_strand_id
1 'polypeptide(L)' 'RAPKSFGGTSGVVRFDQPALTVLDRVMQEGLEHHFCIVYGDYRNELRMFARLLNLPVLELC' A
#
# COMPACT_ATOMS: atom_id res chain seq x y z
N ARG A 1 1.83 -15.55 13.78
CA ARG A 1 0.45 -15.31 13.33
C ARG A 1 -0.13 -14.23 14.24
N ALA A 2 -0.55 -13.09 13.71
CA ALA A 2 -1.14 -12.02 14.53
C ALA A 2 -2.51 -12.45 15.08
N PRO A 3 -2.95 -11.93 16.25
CA PRO A 3 -4.31 -12.14 16.72
C PRO A 3 -5.31 -11.59 15.71
N LYS A 4 -6.51 -12.19 15.64
CA LYS A 4 -7.58 -11.73 14.76
C LYS A 4 -7.99 -10.31 15.17
N SER A 5 -7.92 -9.37 14.24
CA SER A 5 -8.26 -7.97 14.52
C SER A 5 -9.77 -7.78 14.73
N PHE A 6 -10.60 -8.38 13.87
CA PHE A 6 -12.07 -8.32 13.94
C PHE A 6 -12.71 -9.43 13.08
N GLY A 7 -14.04 -9.60 13.17
CA GLY A 7 -14.81 -10.52 12.33
C GLY A 7 -14.76 -10.16 10.84
N GLY A 8 -14.96 -11.14 9.95
CA GLY A 8 -14.89 -10.92 8.49
C GLY A 8 -13.47 -10.94 7.92
N THR A 9 -13.28 -10.31 6.75
CA THR A 9 -12.01 -10.24 6.04
C THR A 9 -11.10 -9.20 6.69
N SER A 10 -10.13 -9.68 7.47
CA SER A 10 -9.09 -8.85 8.09
C SER A 10 -7.72 -9.48 7.87
N GLY A 11 -6.69 -8.63 7.75
CA GLY A 11 -5.31 -9.03 7.61
C GLY A 11 -4.41 -8.04 8.33
N VAL A 12 -3.24 -8.52 8.78
CA VAL A 12 -2.19 -7.67 9.36
C VAL A 12 -1.03 -7.65 8.40
N VAL A 13 -0.61 -6.45 8.03
CA VAL A 13 0.52 -6.20 7.13
C VAL A 13 1.70 -5.69 7.96
N ARG A 14 2.91 -6.14 7.62
CA ARG A 14 4.16 -5.60 8.15
C ARG A 14 4.88 -4.90 7.00
N PHE A 15 5.14 -3.62 7.17
CA PHE A 15 5.95 -2.82 6.25
C PHE A 15 7.44 -2.97 6.57
N ASP A 16 8.28 -2.65 5.60
CA ASP A 16 9.75 -2.58 5.80
C ASP A 16 10.15 -1.31 6.60
N GLN A 17 9.27 -0.31 6.62
CA GLN A 17 9.38 0.91 7.41
C GLN A 17 8.49 0.86 8.67
N PRO A 18 8.75 1.68 9.71
CA PRO A 18 7.84 1.82 10.84
C PRO A 18 6.42 2.18 10.39
N ALA A 19 5.40 1.53 10.96
CA ALA A 19 4.01 1.72 10.54
C ALA A 19 3.52 3.17 10.67
N LEU A 20 4.01 3.92 11.67
CA LEU A 20 3.70 5.34 11.84
C LEU A 20 4.22 6.19 10.67
N THR A 21 5.44 5.91 10.17
CA THR A 21 6.00 6.61 9.01
C THR A 21 5.16 6.39 7.75
N VAL A 22 4.68 5.16 7.54
CA VAL A 22 3.78 4.85 6.42
C VAL A 22 2.45 5.57 6.58
N LEU A 23 1.86 5.54 7.79
CA LEU A 23 0.61 6.23 8.10
C LEU A 23 0.70 7.75 7.86
N ASP A 24 1.77 8.39 8.33
CA ASP A 24 1.98 9.82 8.15
C ASP A 24 2.02 10.18 6.67
N ARG A 25 2.69 9.37 5.85
CA ARG A 25 2.77 9.59 4.40
C ARG A 25 1.42 9.38 3.71
N VAL A 26 0.67 8.34 4.08
CA VAL A 26 -0.69 8.11 3.58
C VAL A 26 -1.60 9.32 3.85
N MET A 27 -1.52 9.87 5.06
CA MET A 27 -2.33 11.02 5.46
C MET A 27 -1.90 12.32 4.75
N GLN A 28 -0.59 12.56 4.60
CA GLN A 28 -0.06 13.75 3.95
C GLN A 28 -0.36 13.79 2.44
N GLU A 29 -0.31 12.63 1.78
CA GLU A 29 -0.54 12.50 0.34
C GLU A 29 -2.04 12.32 0.00
N GLY A 30 -2.92 12.25 1.00
CA GLY A 30 -4.37 12.19 0.80
C GLY A 30 -4.85 10.92 0.11
N LEU A 31 -4.24 9.76 0.41
CA LEU A 31 -4.62 8.50 -0.21
C LEU A 31 -6.00 8.00 0.25
N GLU A 32 -6.74 7.41 -0.69
CA GLU A 32 -8.05 6.82 -0.42
C GLU A 32 -7.97 5.58 0.47
N HIS A 33 -9.04 5.35 1.24
CA HIS A 33 -9.18 4.18 2.12
C HIS A 33 -9.38 2.86 1.35
N HIS A 34 -9.71 2.94 0.06
CA HIS A 34 -9.82 1.78 -0.81
C HIS A 34 -8.53 1.54 -1.58
N PHE A 35 -8.00 0.32 -1.46
CA PHE A 35 -6.80 -0.12 -2.16
C PHE A 35 -6.87 -1.62 -2.43
N CYS A 36 -6.00 -2.09 -3.34
CA CYS A 36 -5.86 -3.51 -3.64
C CYS A 36 -4.63 -4.08 -2.93
N ILE A 37 -4.75 -5.31 -2.42
CA ILE A 37 -3.62 -6.09 -1.91
C ILE A 37 -3.34 -7.19 -2.93
N VAL A 38 -2.12 -7.22 -3.45
CA VAL A 38 -1.67 -8.20 -4.45
C VAL A 38 -0.52 -9.03 -3.89
N TYR A 39 -0.52 -10.33 -4.16
CA TYR A 39 0.54 -11.25 -3.73
C TYR A 39 1.65 -11.32 -4.79
N GLY A 40 2.84 -10.82 -4.45
CA GLY A 40 4.01 -10.75 -5.32
C GLY A 40 4.59 -9.33 -5.39
N ASP A 41 5.80 -9.19 -5.96
CA ASP A 41 6.38 -7.87 -6.24
C ASP A 41 6.08 -7.49 -7.69
N TYR A 42 5.11 -6.59 -7.88
CA TYR A 42 4.69 -6.07 -9.19
C TYR A 42 5.03 -4.58 -9.37
N ARG A 43 5.97 -4.04 -8.58
CA ARG A 43 6.29 -2.60 -8.61
C ARG A 43 6.79 -2.15 -9.98
N ASN A 44 7.55 -3.00 -10.69
CA ASN A 44 8.08 -2.65 -12.00
C ASN A 44 6.98 -2.53 -13.06
N GLU A 45 6.07 -3.51 -13.08
CA GLU A 45 4.92 -3.58 -13.98
C GLU A 45 3.97 -2.40 -13.74
N LEU A 46 3.68 -2.09 -12.47
CA LEU A 46 2.84 -0.94 -12.10
C LEU A 46 3.47 0.39 -12.49
N ARG A 47 4.79 0.57 -12.31
CA ARG A 47 5.50 1.77 -12.79
C ARG A 47 5.48 1.88 -14.31
N MET A 48 5.62 0.77 -15.03
CA MET A 48 5.48 0.75 -16.50
C MET A 48 4.09 1.19 -16.93
N PHE A 49 3.06 0.64 -16.28
CA PHE A 49 1.67 1.01 -16.55
C PHE A 49 1.39 2.49 -16.27
N ALA A 50 1.85 3.02 -15.13
CA ALA A 50 1.71 4.43 -14.80
C ALA A 50 2.38 5.35 -15.84
N ARG A 51 3.56 4.98 -16.35
CA ARG A 51 4.23 5.72 -17.44
C ARG A 51 3.41 5.73 -18.73
N LEU A 52 2.79 4.60 -19.11
CA LEU A 52 1.94 4.53 -20.30
C LEU A 52 0.72 5.46 -20.18
N LEU A 53 0.19 5.62 -18.97
CA LEU A 53 -0.95 6.49 -18.68
C LEU A 53 -0.57 7.92 -18.29
N ASN A 54 0.72 8.25 -18.26
CA ASN A 54 1.24 9.53 -17.77
C ASN A 54 0.72 9.89 -16.36
N LEU A 55 0.69 8.89 -15.46
CA LEU A 55 0.27 9.05 -14.07
C LEU A 55 1.47 9.19 -13.14
N PRO A 56 1.41 10.07 -12.12
CA PRO A 56 2.41 10.12 -11.07
C PRO A 56 2.39 8.83 -10.24
N VAL A 57 3.55 8.44 -9.73
CA VAL A 57 3.71 7.28 -8.84
C VAL A 57 4.21 7.76 -7.49
N LEU A 58 3.51 7.36 -6.43
CA LEU A 58 3.93 7.54 -5.04
C LEU A 58 4.37 6.19 -4.47
N GLU A 59 5.59 6.12 -3.96
CA GLU A 59 6.12 4.95 -3.25
C GLU A 59 6.04 5.20 -1.74
N LEU A 60 5.37 4.30 -1.01
CA LEU A 60 5.17 4.44 0.43
C LEU A 60 6.33 3.87 1.27
N CYS A 61 7.13 2.95 0.73
CA CYS A 61 8.20 2.21 1.42
C CYS A 61 9.41 2.04 0.52
#